data_AF-A0A496S3P7-F1
#
_entry.id   AF-A0A496S3P7-F1
#
_cell.length_a   1.000
_cell.length_b   1.000
_cell.length_c   1.000
_cell.angle_alpha   90.00
_cell.angle_beta   90.00
_cell.angle_gamma   90.00
#
_symmetry.space_group_name_H-M   'P 1'
#
loop_
_entity.id
_entity.type
_entity.pdbx_description
1 polymer ?
#
loop_
_entity_poly.entity_id
_entity_poly.type
_entity_poly.pdbx_seq_one_letter_code
_entity_poly.pdbx_strand_id
1 'polypeptide(L)'
;MYKRFILITSLILIFILQIIPVAVSSEVSNLDKVVHFFIYFFLTFLFFWNGFSLKKSIVFAITYGVLMEIVQIPLSCRDFSFYDFLANCLGSFSFRGVYWLRVKRYG
;
A
#
# COMPACT_ATOMS: atom_id res chain seq x y z
N MET A 1 -5.86 -4.64 21.19
CA MET A 1 -7.08 -4.60 20.34
C MET A 1 -7.07 -3.44 19.35
N TYR A 2 -6.74 -2.21 19.75
CA TYR A 2 -6.76 -1.04 18.86
C TYR A 2 -5.90 -1.17 17.58
N LYS A 3 -4.71 -1.79 17.63
CA LYS A 3 -3.84 -1.97 16.45
C LYS A 3 -4.50 -2.76 15.31
N ARG A 4 -5.23 -3.82 15.68
CA ARG A 4 -5.96 -4.66 14.72
C ARG A 4 -7.13 -3.89 14.12
N PHE A 5 -7.83 -3.13 14.95
CA PHE A 5 -8.90 -2.25 14.49
C PHE A 5 -8.38 -1.23 13.48
N ILE A 6 -7.26 -0.55 13.77
CA ILE A 6 -6.62 0.39 12.82
C ILE A 6 -6.27 -0.30 11.51
N LEU A 7 -5.62 -1.48 11.55
CA LEU A 7 -5.26 -2.22 10.34
C LEU A 7 -6.49 -2.57 9.49
N ILE A 8 -7.54 -3.10 10.12
CA ILE A 8 -8.78 -3.48 9.42
C ILE A 8 -9.45 -2.24 8.81
N THR A 9 -9.56 -1.16 9.57
CA THR A 9 -10.12 0.11 9.07
C THR A 9 -9.29 0.66 7.90
N SER A 10 -7.96 0.59 7.98
CA SER A 10 -7.07 1.00 6.88
C SER A 10 -7.27 0.13 5.64
N LEU A 11 -7.40 -1.19 5.77
CA LEU A 11 -7.67 -2.08 4.64
C LEU A 11 -8.99 -1.70 3.95
N ILE A 12 -10.07 -1.53 4.73
CA ILE A 12 -11.38 -1.13 4.20
C ILE A 12 -11.30 0.24 3.51
N LEU A 13 -10.62 1.21 4.13
CA LEU A 13 -10.46 2.54 3.56
C LEU A 13 -9.69 2.50 2.23
N ILE A 14 -8.58 1.75 2.18
CA ILE A 14 -7.77 1.60 0.97
C ILE A 14 -8.58 0.93 -0.14
N PHE A 15 -9.36 -0.11 0.19
CA PHE A 15 -10.26 -0.79 -0.76
C PHE A 15 -11.24 0.20 -1.40
N ILE A 16 -11.97 0.95 -0.56
CA ILE A 16 -12.96 1.93 -1.02
C ILE A 16 -12.31 3.00 -1.90
N LEU A 17 -11.18 3.57 -1.46
CA LEU A 17 -10.49 4.63 -2.19
C LEU A 17 -9.93 4.20 -3.55
N GLN A 18 -9.50 2.94 -3.69
CA GLN A 18 -8.97 2.42 -4.95
C GLN A 18 -10.06 2.04 -5.95
N ILE A 19 -11.26 1.67 -5.47
CA ILE A 19 -12.39 1.34 -6.34
C ILE A 19 -13.14 2.58 -6.80
N ILE A 20 -13.27 3.59 -5.93
CA ILE A 20 -13.91 4.84 -6.31
C ILE A 20 -13.02 5.58 -7.33
N PRO A 21 -13.54 5.93 -8.51
CA PRO A 21 -12.86 6.85 -9.40
C PRO A 21 -12.92 8.23 -8.76
N VAL A 22 -11.89 8.59 -8.01
CA VAL A 22 -11.76 9.96 -7.53
C VAL A 22 -11.34 10.78 -8.73
N ALA A 23 -12.28 11.53 -9.32
CA ALA A 23 -12.02 12.51 -10.36
C ALA A 23 -11.26 13.70 -9.74
N VAL A 24 -10.04 13.46 -9.25
CA VAL A 24 -9.13 14.55 -8.96
C VAL A 24 -8.56 14.93 -10.31
N SER A 25 -8.98 16.07 -10.83
CA SER A 25 -8.24 16.80 -11.86
C SER A 25 -6.91 17.27 -11.24
N SER A 26 -6.01 16.33 -10.94
CA SER A 26 -4.69 16.65 -10.44
C SER A 26 -3.89 17.20 -11.61
N GLU A 27 -3.65 18.51 -11.62
CA GLU A 27 -2.77 19.19 -12.58
C GLU A 27 -1.35 18.61 -12.57
N VAL A 28 -0.99 17.90 -11.50
CA VAL A 28 0.29 17.20 -11.36
C VAL A 28 0.14 15.76 -11.85
N SER A 29 0.70 15.52 -13.04
CA SER A 29 0.86 14.18 -13.60
C SER A 29 1.62 13.26 -12.63
N ASN A 30 1.16 12.03 -12.43
CA ASN A 30 1.76 10.97 -11.61
C ASN A 30 1.61 11.05 -10.07
N LEU A 31 0.82 11.99 -9.54
CA LEU A 31 0.56 12.04 -8.08
C LEU A 31 -0.12 10.77 -7.55
N ASP A 32 -1.00 10.17 -8.36
CA ASP A 32 -1.62 8.87 -8.12
C ASP A 32 -0.58 7.82 -7.68
N LYS A 33 0.51 7.70 -8.44
CA LYS A 33 1.57 6.70 -8.19
C LYS A 33 2.33 6.98 -6.89
N VAL A 34 2.56 8.24 -6.57
CA VAL A 34 3.22 8.64 -5.32
C VAL A 34 2.33 8.30 -4.13
N VAL A 35 1.01 8.53 -4.25
CA VAL A 35 0.04 8.16 -3.23
C VAL A 35 0.01 6.65 -3.04
N HIS A 36 -0.01 5.86 -4.12
CA HIS A 36 0.11 4.41 -4.08
C HIS A 36 1.37 3.95 -3.33
N PHE A 37 2.53 4.52 -3.65
CA PHE A 37 3.78 4.23 -2.94
C PHE A 37 3.65 4.43 -1.42
N PHE A 38 3.15 5.59 -0.97
CA PHE A 38 3.04 5.86 0.46
C PHE A 38 1.97 5.00 1.15
N ILE A 39 0.84 4.75 0.49
CA ILE A 39 -0.21 3.86 1.02
C ILE A 39 0.37 2.48 1.34
N TYR A 40 1.14 1.88 0.42
CA TYR A 40 1.67 0.53 0.63
C TYR A 40 2.87 0.50 1.57
N PHE A 41 3.65 1.59 1.67
CA PHE A 41 4.61 1.77 2.74
C PHE A 41 3.95 1.72 4.12
N PHE A 42 2.90 2.53 4.34
CA PHE A 42 2.18 2.57 5.61
C PHE A 42 1.42 1.27 5.88
N LEU A 43 0.84 0.64 4.85
CA LEU A 43 0.18 -0.65 5.00
C LEU A 43 1.16 -1.73 5.48
N THR A 44 2.38 -1.74 4.93
CA THR A 44 3.46 -2.65 5.35
C THR A 44 3.86 -2.38 6.81
N PHE A 45 3.97 -1.10 7.19
CA PHE A 45 4.19 -0.71 8.59
C PHE A 45 3.06 -1.19 9.51
N LEU A 46 1.79 -1.05 9.11
CA LEU A 46 0.65 -1.45 9.92
C LEU A 46 0.59 -2.97 10.14
N PHE A 47 0.92 -3.77 9.12
CA PHE A 47 1.11 -5.21 9.30
C PHE A 47 2.25 -5.48 10.30
N PHE A 48 3.41 -4.86 10.11
CA PHE A 48 4.55 -5.05 11.01
C PHE A 48 4.22 -4.65 12.46
N TRP A 49 3.52 -3.53 12.66
CA TRP A 49 3.10 -3.02 13.96
C TRP A 49 2.09 -3.92 14.68
N ASN A 50 1.33 -4.71 13.92
CA ASN A 50 0.45 -5.76 14.43
C ASN A 50 1.17 -7.06 14.79
N GLY A 51 2.50 -7.10 14.71
CA GLY A 51 3.34 -8.21 15.17
C GLY A 51 3.66 -9.23 14.08
N PHE A 52 3.34 -8.95 12.81
CA PHE A 52 3.81 -9.78 11.71
C PHE A 52 5.31 -9.57 11.51
N SER A 53 6.03 -10.62 11.07
CA SER A 53 7.43 -10.46 10.70
C SER A 53 7.57 -9.50 9.50
N LEU A 54 8.73 -8.87 9.34
CA LEU A 54 8.97 -7.94 8.24
C LEU A 54 8.68 -8.59 6.87
N LYS A 55 9.13 -9.84 6.68
CA LYS A 55 8.86 -10.62 5.46
C LYS A 55 7.35 -10.81 5.24
N LYS A 56 6.60 -11.25 6.26
CA LYS A 56 5.15 -11.44 6.18
C LYS A 56 4.41 -10.14 5.89
N SER A 57 4.85 -9.04 6.48
CA SER A 57 4.25 -7.71 6.30
C SER A 57 4.36 -7.22 4.86
N ILE A 58 5.54 -7.41 4.24
CA ILE A 58 5.77 -7.07 2.83
C ILE A 58 4.92 -7.97 1.94
N VAL A 59 4.92 -9.28 2.18
CA VAL A 59 4.12 -10.23 1.39
C VAL A 59 2.64 -9.86 1.46
N PHE A 60 2.09 -9.60 2.64
CA PHE A 60 0.68 -9.24 2.79
C PHE A 60 0.33 -7.91 2.12
N ALA A 61 1.19 -6.90 2.21
CA ALA A 61 0.96 -5.64 1.51
C ALA A 61 0.97 -5.82 -0.01
N ILE A 62 1.95 -6.57 -0.57
CA ILE A 62 2.02 -6.84 -2.01
C ILE A 62 0.83 -7.69 -2.47
N THR A 63 0.50 -8.77 -1.75
CA THR A 63 -0.66 -9.61 -2.07
C THR A 63 -1.94 -8.78 -2.07
N TYR A 64 -2.11 -7.90 -1.09
CA TYR A 64 -3.25 -7.00 -1.06
C TYR A 64 -3.30 -6.10 -2.31
N GLY A 65 -2.15 -5.58 -2.76
CA GLY A 65 -2.09 -4.77 -3.98
C GLY A 65 -2.42 -5.53 -5.25
N VAL A 66 -1.91 -6.76 -5.39
CA VAL A 66 -2.30 -7.63 -6.51
C VAL A 66 -3.81 -7.91 -6.50
N LEU A 67 -4.40 -8.15 -5.32
CA LEU A 67 -5.84 -8.36 -5.20
C LEU A 67 -6.63 -7.11 -5.62
N MET A 68 -6.16 -5.90 -5.27
CA MET A 68 -6.81 -4.67 -5.67
C MET A 68 -6.79 -4.46 -7.19
N GLU A 69 -5.65 -4.71 -7.83
CA GLU A 69 -5.54 -4.66 -9.30
C GLU A 69 -6.53 -5.64 -9.96
N ILE A 70 -6.63 -6.87 -9.45
CA ILE A 70 -7.60 -7.86 -9.95
C ILE A 70 -9.05 -7.38 -9.78
N VAL A 71 -9.36 -6.78 -8.62
CA VAL A 71 -10.69 -6.20 -8.34
C VAL A 71 -11.01 -5.02 -9.26
N GLN A 72 -9.99 -4.30 -9.74
CA GLN A 72 -10.17 -3.17 -10.65
C GLN A 72 -10.39 -3.57 -12.11
N ILE A 73 -9.94 -4.75 -12.55
CA ILE A 73 -10.13 -5.26 -13.94
C ILE A 73 -11.59 -5.12 -14.46
N PRO A 74 -12.64 -5.53 -13.72
CA PRO A 74 -14.02 -5.40 -14.19
C PRO A 74 -14.59 -3.97 -14.08
N LEU A 75 -13.91 -3.05 -13.41
CA LEU A 75 -14.39 -1.68 -13.22
C LEU A 75 -14.05 -0.85 -14.46
N SER A 76 -15.02 -0.61 -15.34
CA SER A 76 -14.81 0.19 -16.56
C SER A 76 -14.32 1.63 -16.32
N CYS A 77 -14.34 2.11 -15.07
CA CYS A 77 -13.82 3.41 -14.65
C CYS A 77 -12.36 3.37 -14.16
N ARG A 78 -11.70 2.20 -14.18
CA ARG A 78 -10.31 2.01 -13.74
C ARG A 78 -9.59 1.05 -14.69
N ASP A 79 -8.43 1.46 -15.16
CA ASP A 79 -7.55 0.58 -15.92
C ASP A 79 -6.55 -0.11 -15.00
N PHE A 80 -6.27 -1.38 -15.26
CA PHE A 80 -5.13 -2.08 -14.67
C PHE A 80 -3.85 -1.31 -15.02
N SER A 81 -3.10 -0.91 -13.99
CA SER A 81 -1.97 -0.02 -14.14
C SER A 81 -0.72 -0.70 -13.61
N PHE A 82 0.13 -1.15 -14.53
CA PHE A 82 1.43 -1.72 -14.17
C PHE A 82 2.27 -0.77 -13.29
N TYR A 83 2.11 0.53 -13.48
CA TYR A 83 2.81 1.55 -12.69
C TYR A 83 2.28 1.66 -11.26
N ASP A 84 0.99 1.43 -11.03
CA ASP A 84 0.41 1.41 -9.68
C ASP A 84 0.85 0.14 -8.94
N PHE A 85 0.83 -1.01 -9.62
CA PHE A 85 1.43 -2.24 -9.09
C PHE A 85 2.91 -2.04 -8.70
N LEU A 86 3.69 -1.40 -9.55
CA LEU A 86 5.10 -1.11 -9.28
C LEU A 86 5.25 -0.16 -8.08
N ALA A 87 4.45 0.90 -8.01
CA ALA A 87 4.45 1.84 -6.88
C ALA A 87 4.11 1.14 -5.56
N ASN A 88 3.12 0.25 -5.56
CA ASN A 88 2.72 -0.56 -4.41
C ASN A 88 3.91 -1.41 -3.92
N CYS A 89 4.59 -2.10 -4.84
CA CYS A 89 5.78 -2.92 -4.52
C CYS A 89 6.92 -2.08 -3.94
N LEU A 90 7.25 -0.95 -4.58
CA LEU A 90 8.31 -0.05 -4.12
C LEU A 90 8.02 0.52 -2.73
N GLY A 91 6.75 0.88 -2.47
CA GLY A 91 6.28 1.31 -1.15
C GLY A 91 6.54 0.26 -0.08
N SER A 92 6.12 -0.98 -0.34
CA SER A 92 6.35 -2.08 0.61
C SER A 92 7.82 -2.40 0.85
N PHE A 93 8.65 -2.41 -0.20
CA PHE A 93 10.08 -2.70 -0.05
C PHE A 93 10.86 -1.55 0.61
N SER A 94 10.49 -0.29 0.39
CA SER A 94 11.17 0.85 1.00
C SER A 94 11.05 0.86 2.53
N PHE A 95 9.95 0.31 3.09
CA PHE A 95 9.82 0.09 4.53
C PHE A 95 10.95 -0.78 5.11
N ARG A 96 11.38 -1.82 4.39
CA ARG A 96 12.54 -2.64 4.80
C ARG A 96 13.82 -1.81 4.86
N GLY A 97 14.04 -0.93 3.88
CA GLY A 97 15.21 -0.04 3.86
C GLY A 97 15.24 0.90 5.06
N VAL A 98 14.10 1.54 5.37
CA VAL A 98 13.96 2.41 6.55
C VAL A 98 14.17 1.64 7.85
N TYR A 99 13.58 0.44 7.96
CA TYR A 99 13.76 -0.42 9.13
C TYR A 99 15.24 -0.80 9.33
N TRP A 100 15.96 -1.14 8.25
CA TRP A 100 17.38 -1.47 8.32
C TRP A 100 18.25 -0.29 8.78
N LEU A 101 18.00 0.92 8.25
CA LEU A 101 18.70 2.14 8.67
C LEU A 101 18.46 2.45 10.16
N ARG A 102 17.24 2.19 10.66
CA ARG A 102 16.91 2.32 12.08
C ARG A 102 17.71 1.33 12.91
N VAL A 103 17.71 0.04 12.55
CA VAL A 103 18.43 -0.99 13.32
C VAL A 103 19.93 -0.69 13.37
N LYS A 104 20.54 -0.26 12.26
CA LYS A 104 21.97 0.08 12.20
C LYS A 104 22.35 1.29 13.09
N ARG A 105 21.43 2.23 13.31
CA ARG A 105 21.71 3.43 14.14
C ARG A 105 21.64 3.18 15.65
N TYR A 106 21.03 2.07 16.09
CA TYR A 106 20.80 1.77 17.50
C TYR A 106 21.36 0.39 17.93
N GLY A 107 22.15 -0.25 17.07
CA GLY A 107 22.82 -1.53 17.32
C GLY A 107 24.33 -1.39 17.36
#